data_AF-A0A1Q3VYC4-F1
#
_entry.id   AF-A0A1Q3VYC4-F1
#
_cell.length_a   1.000
_cell.length_b   1.000
_cell.length_c   1.000
_cell.angle_alpha   90.00
_cell.angle_beta   90.00
_cell.angle_gamma   90.00
#
_symmetry.space_group_name_H-M   'P 1'
#
loop_
_entity.id
_entity.type
_entity.pdbx_description
1 polymer ?
#
loop_
_entity_poly.entity_id
_entity_poly.type
_entity_poly.pdbx_seq_one_letter_code
_entity_poly.pdbx_strand_id
1 'polypeptide(L)'
;MDKWVLARLGIGQSGPVPILDKMSLTHALDTMGRIGALDFGGYRKNWVQPRDFEIPEAEVRARGFRILHESRLDAVLDKVYEEFMRSKPSATASVHSAYGWFGRWFTSRKSENFSKGIAEIIIANASRKFQVQRGTFPTLVRQAPTSLTLTEASRNIGVRRETLRDLLEIDGKVRKEKRRGSPVAIANDDVARIARDYVSAVSLRQLAPLLGVGTCSTRMLHNAKEVPEWILGGKFGEKRRYRFRQADIAKWVDDLIGEVPMIESAPNDGILLAETPFRKIFPIVALVQAIRDRRITVIGRLNGKPKFGGAILRTADVEASVPAEIKKKLGSQRRGLRGPYGPQKKNPRRRAVV
;
A
#
# COMPACT_ATOMS: atom_id res chain seq x y z
N MET A 1 14.82 32.49 -33.08
CA MET A 1 14.98 33.41 -31.95
C MET A 1 15.08 34.84 -32.44
N ASP A 2 16.05 35.18 -33.28
CA ASP A 2 16.31 36.58 -33.70
C ASP A 2 15.11 37.25 -34.35
N LYS A 3 14.40 36.55 -35.27
CA LYS A 3 13.13 37.04 -35.83
C LYS A 3 12.08 37.38 -34.77
N TRP A 4 11.97 36.58 -33.71
CA TRP A 4 11.05 36.83 -32.60
C TRP A 4 11.51 38.02 -31.75
N VAL A 5 12.82 38.15 -31.48
CA VAL A 5 13.36 39.30 -30.74
C VAL A 5 13.17 40.60 -31.53
N LEU A 6 13.47 40.60 -32.82
CA LEU A 6 13.25 41.74 -33.71
C LEU A 6 11.77 42.12 -33.78
N ALA A 7 10.87 41.14 -33.92
CA ALA A 7 9.42 41.40 -33.91
C ALA A 7 8.95 42.02 -32.59
N ARG A 8 9.50 41.60 -31.44
CA ARG A 8 9.24 42.22 -30.12
C ARG A 8 9.75 43.66 -30.01
N LEU A 9 10.70 44.05 -30.85
CA LEU A 9 11.21 45.42 -30.99
C LEU A 9 10.48 46.22 -32.09
N GLY A 10 9.43 45.65 -32.71
CA GLY A 10 8.67 46.29 -33.78
C GLY A 10 9.24 46.08 -35.19
N ILE A 11 10.22 45.18 -35.35
CA ILE A 11 10.89 44.91 -36.63
C ILE A 11 10.43 43.55 -37.16
N GLY A 12 9.55 43.56 -38.16
CA GLY A 12 9.05 42.37 -38.85
C GLY A 12 7.99 41.57 -38.06
N GLN A 13 7.66 40.38 -38.56
CA GLN A 13 6.66 39.48 -37.96
C GLN A 13 7.32 38.20 -37.45
N SER A 14 6.79 37.65 -36.35
CA SER A 14 7.18 36.35 -35.81
C SER A 14 5.97 35.54 -35.35
N GLY A 15 6.09 34.21 -35.37
CA GLY A 15 5.08 33.32 -34.78
C GLY A 15 4.93 33.54 -33.27
N PRO A 16 3.74 33.28 -32.71
CA PRO A 16 3.47 33.48 -31.29
C PRO A 16 4.21 32.46 -30.44
N VAL A 17 4.73 32.91 -29.29
CA VAL A 17 5.26 32.05 -28.22
C VAL A 17 4.58 32.47 -26.92
N PRO A 18 3.38 31.94 -26.62
CA PRO A 18 2.47 32.52 -25.63
C PRO A 18 3.06 32.74 -24.22
N ILE A 19 4.01 31.89 -23.81
CA ILE A 19 4.71 32.03 -22.51
C ILE A 19 5.62 33.27 -22.52
N LEU A 20 6.35 33.50 -23.62
CA LEU A 20 7.33 34.59 -23.74
C LEU A 20 6.66 35.91 -24.11
N ASP A 21 5.59 35.88 -24.91
CA ASP A 21 4.89 37.09 -25.36
C ASP A 21 4.24 37.86 -24.19
N LYS A 22 3.93 37.16 -23.10
CA LYS A 22 3.40 37.73 -21.84
C LYS A 22 4.47 38.34 -20.93
N MET A 23 5.75 38.25 -21.30
CA MET A 23 6.87 38.77 -20.51
C MET A 23 7.46 40.03 -21.13
N SER A 24 8.12 40.86 -20.32
CA SER A 24 9.03 41.88 -20.88
C SER A 24 10.16 41.20 -21.66
N LEU A 25 10.72 41.89 -22.66
CA LEU A 25 11.79 41.32 -23.48
C LEU A 25 12.99 40.85 -22.64
N THR A 26 13.38 41.65 -21.63
CA THR A 26 14.45 41.29 -20.69
C THR A 26 14.16 40.00 -19.93
N HIS A 27 12.93 39.84 -19.41
CA HIS A 27 12.52 38.62 -18.71
C HIS A 27 12.42 37.42 -19.65
N ALA A 28 11.96 37.62 -20.89
CA ALA A 28 11.92 36.58 -21.89
C ALA A 28 13.33 36.07 -22.23
N LEU A 29 14.30 36.97 -22.43
CA LEU A 29 15.69 36.62 -22.71
C LEU A 29 16.37 35.90 -21.54
N ASP A 30 16.19 36.35 -20.29
CA ASP A 30 16.69 35.62 -19.10
C ASP A 30 16.04 34.22 -19.04
N THR A 31 14.73 34.13 -19.23
CA THR A 31 13.99 32.85 -19.21
C THR A 31 14.51 31.88 -20.28
N MET A 32 14.71 32.35 -21.52
CA MET A 32 15.30 31.55 -22.60
C MET A 32 16.71 31.06 -22.21
N GLY A 33 17.57 31.95 -21.69
CA GLY A 33 18.89 31.57 -21.24
C GLY A 33 18.86 30.50 -20.14
N ARG A 34 17.95 30.64 -19.17
CA ARG A 34 17.83 29.73 -18.02
C ARG A 34 17.32 28.35 -18.42
N ILE A 35 16.35 28.27 -19.33
CA ILE A 35 15.84 27.00 -19.86
C ILE A 35 16.89 26.33 -20.77
N GLY A 36 17.60 27.11 -21.60
CA GLY A 36 18.72 26.59 -22.38
C GLY A 36 19.83 26.01 -21.50
N ALA A 37 20.22 26.75 -20.46
CA ALA A 37 21.20 26.30 -19.47
C ALA A 37 20.73 25.04 -18.73
N LEU A 38 19.43 24.90 -18.46
CA LEU A 38 18.86 23.71 -17.85
C LEU A 38 18.98 22.48 -18.76
N ASP A 39 18.71 22.63 -20.06
CA ASP A 39 18.80 21.52 -21.02
C ASP A 39 20.24 21.03 -21.23
N PHE A 40 21.19 21.97 -21.35
CA PHE A 40 22.62 21.66 -21.47
C PHE A 40 23.23 21.12 -20.18
N GLY A 41 22.96 21.79 -19.05
CA GLY A 41 23.61 21.51 -17.77
C GLY A 41 22.97 20.43 -16.93
N GLY A 42 21.72 20.06 -17.23
CA GLY A 42 20.95 19.08 -16.47
C GLY A 42 20.72 19.47 -15.02
N TYR A 43 20.65 18.47 -14.15
CA TYR A 43 20.50 18.64 -12.71
C TYR A 43 21.79 19.16 -12.07
N ARG A 44 21.73 20.39 -11.54
CA ARG A 44 22.79 20.98 -10.72
C ARG A 44 22.23 21.62 -9.45
N LYS A 45 22.98 21.56 -8.35
CA LYS A 45 22.58 22.20 -7.07
C LYS A 45 22.97 23.68 -7.03
N ASN A 46 24.14 23.99 -7.56
CA ASN A 46 24.70 25.33 -7.56
C ASN A 46 24.04 26.15 -8.66
N TRP A 47 23.98 27.47 -8.44
CA TRP A 47 23.43 28.41 -9.41
C TRP A 47 24.19 28.31 -10.75
N VAL A 48 23.46 28.31 -11.86
CA VAL A 48 24.02 28.21 -13.22
C VAL A 48 23.53 29.38 -14.04
N GLN A 49 24.43 29.99 -14.80
CA GLN A 49 24.17 31.05 -15.76
C GLN A 49 24.43 30.55 -17.18
N PRO A 50 23.80 31.16 -18.20
CA PRO A 50 24.04 30.79 -19.61
C PRO A 50 25.52 30.85 -20.04
N ARG A 51 26.30 31.75 -19.44
CA ARG A 51 27.73 31.94 -19.72
C ARG A 51 28.65 30.89 -19.07
N ASP A 52 28.12 30.01 -18.23
CA ASP A 52 28.93 29.00 -17.52
C ASP A 52 29.25 27.78 -18.41
N PHE A 53 28.86 27.81 -19.69
CA PHE A 53 29.07 26.75 -20.67
C PHE A 53 30.08 27.20 -21.73
N GLU A 54 30.81 26.26 -22.32
CA GLU A 54 31.74 26.49 -23.44
C GLU A 54 31.02 26.75 -24.78
N ILE A 55 29.81 27.30 -24.71
CA ILE A 55 28.91 27.56 -25.84
C ILE A 55 28.52 29.04 -25.79
N PRO A 56 28.48 29.77 -26.91
CA PRO A 56 28.06 31.16 -26.92
C PRO A 56 26.68 31.37 -26.26
N GLU A 57 26.54 32.42 -25.45
CA GLU A 57 25.29 32.69 -24.72
C GLU A 57 24.07 32.83 -25.65
N ALA A 58 24.28 33.35 -26.86
CA ALA A 58 23.24 33.45 -27.89
C ALA A 58 22.67 32.07 -28.28
N GLU A 59 23.52 31.06 -28.40
CA GLU A 59 23.11 29.69 -28.72
C GLU A 59 22.35 29.04 -27.56
N VAL A 60 22.80 29.28 -26.32
CA VAL A 60 22.09 28.82 -25.11
C VAL A 60 20.68 29.42 -25.05
N ARG A 61 20.54 30.73 -25.31
CA ARG A 61 19.22 31.39 -25.39
C ARG A 61 18.39 30.85 -26.56
N ALA A 62 18.99 30.64 -27.73
CA ALA A 62 18.29 30.08 -28.89
C ALA A 62 17.76 28.67 -28.61
N ARG A 63 18.50 27.87 -27.83
CA ARG A 63 18.06 26.55 -27.37
C ARG A 63 16.84 26.64 -26.45
N GLY A 64 16.87 27.53 -25.45
CA GLY A 64 15.72 27.75 -24.57
C GLY A 64 14.49 28.30 -25.28
N PHE A 65 14.69 29.19 -26.26
CA PHE A 65 13.62 29.65 -27.15
C PHE A 65 12.97 28.46 -27.88
N ARG A 66 13.77 27.57 -28.46
CA ARG A 66 13.28 26.39 -29.18
C ARG A 66 12.46 25.48 -28.27
N ILE A 67 12.95 25.21 -27.06
CA ILE A 67 12.24 24.39 -26.05
C ILE A 67 10.87 24.97 -25.73
N LEU A 68 10.76 26.29 -25.54
CA LEU A 68 9.49 26.93 -25.23
C LEU A 68 8.55 26.99 -26.45
N HIS A 69 9.09 27.30 -27.62
CA HIS A 69 8.33 27.36 -28.88
C HIS A 69 7.73 25.98 -29.22
N GLU A 70 8.48 24.90 -29.02
CA GLU A 70 8.06 23.52 -29.29
C GLU A 70 7.34 22.86 -28.09
N SER A 71 7.04 23.62 -27.02
CA SER A 71 6.40 23.11 -25.79
C SER A 71 7.12 21.91 -25.13
N ARG A 72 8.46 21.83 -25.25
CA ARG A 72 9.27 20.70 -24.76
C ARG A 72 9.81 20.87 -23.34
N LEU A 73 9.43 21.93 -22.62
CA LEU A 73 9.93 22.18 -21.27
C LEU A 73 9.63 21.02 -20.30
N ASP A 74 8.47 20.37 -20.46
CA ASP A 74 8.07 19.22 -19.66
C ASP A 74 9.08 18.05 -19.75
N ALA A 75 9.53 17.72 -20.97
CA ALA A 75 10.52 16.67 -21.22
C ALA A 75 11.91 17.04 -20.65
N VAL A 76 12.28 18.32 -20.66
CA VAL A 76 13.52 18.78 -20.02
C VAL A 76 13.45 18.61 -18.50
N LEU A 77 12.29 18.88 -17.88
CA LEU A 77 12.07 18.64 -16.45
C LEU A 77 12.05 17.14 -16.10
N ASP A 78 11.60 16.27 -17.02
CA ASP A 78 11.75 14.81 -16.93
C ASP A 78 13.21 14.39 -16.84
N LYS A 79 14.03 14.79 -17.81
CA LYS A 79 15.48 14.53 -17.81
C LYS A 79 16.14 15.00 -16.51
N VAL A 80 15.89 16.24 -16.08
CA VAL A 80 16.48 16.82 -14.86
C VAL A 80 16.06 16.04 -13.61
N TYR A 81 14.81 15.59 -13.54
CA TYR A 81 14.33 14.80 -12.41
C TYR A 81 14.99 13.41 -12.35
N GLU A 82 15.16 12.75 -13.50
CA GLU A 82 15.85 11.46 -13.55
C GLU A 82 17.30 11.58 -13.06
N GLU A 83 18.01 12.63 -13.47
CA GLU A 83 19.36 12.94 -12.98
C GLU A 83 19.38 13.23 -11.47
N PHE A 84 18.39 13.96 -10.95
CA PHE A 84 18.21 14.14 -9.50
C PHE A 84 18.08 12.80 -8.77
N MET A 85 17.23 11.90 -9.26
CA MET A 85 17.00 10.59 -8.66
C MET A 85 18.26 9.71 -8.70
N ARG A 86 19.05 9.77 -9.78
CA ARG A 86 20.36 9.09 -9.86
C ARG A 86 21.36 9.67 -8.87
N SER A 87 21.40 11.00 -8.71
CA SER A 87 22.35 11.67 -7.81
C SER A 87 22.03 11.50 -6.33
N LYS A 88 20.74 11.34 -5.98
CA LYS A 88 20.26 11.20 -4.60
C LYS A 88 19.03 10.28 -4.51
N PRO A 89 19.20 8.95 -4.58
CA PRO A 89 18.08 7.99 -4.54
C PRO A 89 17.23 8.12 -3.26
N SER A 90 17.84 8.59 -2.17
CA SER A 90 17.21 8.72 -0.86
C SER A 90 16.64 10.11 -0.57
N ALA A 91 16.86 11.15 -1.38
CA ALA A 91 16.39 12.50 -1.07
C ALA A 91 14.87 12.66 -1.30
N THR A 92 14.22 13.48 -0.45
CA THR A 92 12.82 13.86 -0.69
C THR A 92 12.78 14.89 -1.83
N ALA A 93 11.99 14.59 -2.85
CA ALA A 93 11.71 15.50 -3.94
C ALA A 93 10.75 16.60 -3.50
N SER A 94 11.15 17.85 -3.73
CA SER A 94 10.33 19.04 -3.74
C SER A 94 10.68 19.82 -5.00
N VAL A 95 9.86 20.78 -5.43
CA VAL A 95 10.16 21.59 -6.64
C VAL A 95 11.57 22.19 -6.57
N HIS A 96 12.01 22.63 -5.39
CA HIS A 96 13.36 23.16 -5.17
C HIS A 96 14.47 22.11 -5.22
N SER A 97 14.25 20.92 -4.66
CA SER A 97 15.29 19.89 -4.60
C SER A 97 15.39 19.08 -5.89
N ALA A 98 14.24 18.81 -6.53
CA ALA A 98 14.09 17.99 -7.73
C ALA A 98 14.61 18.69 -8.99
N TYR A 99 14.37 20.01 -9.12
CA TYR A 99 14.85 20.81 -10.26
C TYR A 99 16.08 21.66 -9.93
N GLY A 100 16.69 21.41 -8.77
CA GLY A 100 17.96 22.01 -8.36
C GLY A 100 17.94 23.54 -8.39
N TRP A 101 18.96 24.12 -9.04
CA TRP A 101 19.10 25.57 -9.17
C TRP A 101 17.94 26.23 -9.93
N PHE A 102 17.35 25.55 -10.91
CA PHE A 102 16.27 26.09 -11.73
C PHE A 102 14.99 26.28 -10.89
N GLY A 103 14.67 25.28 -10.05
CA GLY A 103 13.58 25.39 -9.09
C GLY A 103 13.78 26.58 -8.13
N ARG A 104 15.01 26.84 -7.68
CA ARG A 104 15.33 28.01 -6.83
C ARG A 104 15.22 29.33 -7.58
N TRP A 105 15.78 29.42 -8.79
CA TRP A 105 15.68 30.60 -9.65
C TRP A 105 14.23 30.98 -9.89
N PHE A 106 13.40 30.02 -10.30
CA PHE A 106 12.00 30.29 -10.61
C PHE A 106 11.24 30.80 -9.38
N THR A 107 11.48 30.22 -8.21
CA THR A 107 10.86 30.72 -6.98
C THR A 107 11.38 32.10 -6.56
N SER A 108 12.69 32.38 -6.72
CA SER A 108 13.23 33.72 -6.42
C SER A 108 12.63 34.82 -7.31
N ARG A 109 12.14 34.46 -8.50
CA ARG A 109 11.43 35.39 -9.41
C ARG A 109 9.99 35.66 -8.99
N LYS A 110 9.52 35.14 -7.85
CA LYS A 110 8.11 35.15 -7.42
C LYS A 110 7.23 34.16 -8.19
N SER A 111 7.79 33.06 -8.70
CA SER A 111 7.03 31.86 -9.08
C SER A 111 5.95 32.13 -10.15
N GLU A 112 4.69 31.79 -9.86
CA GLU A 112 3.53 31.98 -10.75
C GLU A 112 3.27 33.44 -11.15
N ASN A 113 3.66 34.40 -10.30
CA ASN A 113 3.54 35.83 -10.61
C ASN A 113 4.54 36.28 -11.69
N PHE A 114 5.65 35.54 -11.85
CA PHE A 114 6.61 35.79 -12.91
C PHE A 114 6.16 35.20 -14.24
N SER A 115 5.71 33.94 -14.21
CA SER A 115 5.20 33.26 -15.39
C SER A 115 4.21 32.16 -15.01
N LYS A 116 2.93 32.43 -15.24
CA LYS A 116 1.86 31.46 -15.00
C LYS A 116 2.07 30.17 -15.81
N GLY A 117 2.40 30.29 -17.10
CA GLY A 117 2.56 29.13 -17.99
C GLY A 117 3.74 28.22 -17.61
N ILE A 118 4.87 28.79 -17.18
CA ILE A 118 5.99 27.98 -16.68
C ILE A 118 5.63 27.30 -15.37
N ALA A 119 4.95 28.01 -14.46
CA ALA A 119 4.51 27.44 -13.19
C ALA A 119 3.53 26.26 -13.40
N GLU A 120 2.59 26.39 -14.35
CA GLU A 120 1.66 25.31 -14.73
C GLU A 120 2.42 24.06 -15.23
N ILE A 121 3.41 24.24 -16.11
CA ILE A 121 4.24 23.13 -16.61
C ILE A 121 5.02 22.47 -15.47
N ILE A 122 5.66 23.26 -14.60
CA ILE A 122 6.44 22.75 -13.46
C ILE A 122 5.55 21.95 -12.50
N ILE A 123 4.34 22.44 -12.20
CA ILE A 123 3.40 21.75 -11.31
C ILE A 123 2.87 20.48 -11.93
N ALA A 124 2.44 20.53 -13.19
CA ALA A 124 1.95 19.35 -13.89
C ALA A 124 3.02 18.25 -13.90
N ASN A 125 4.26 18.63 -14.23
CA ASN A 125 5.40 17.73 -14.23
C ASN A 125 5.70 17.17 -12.82
N ALA A 126 5.80 18.05 -11.81
CA ALA A 126 6.10 17.67 -10.44
C ALA A 126 5.01 16.77 -9.84
N SER A 127 3.74 17.06 -10.10
CA SER A 127 2.59 16.34 -9.54
C SER A 127 2.48 14.91 -10.07
N ARG A 128 3.00 14.63 -11.28
CA ARG A 128 3.13 13.25 -11.79
C ARG A 128 4.21 12.44 -11.09
N LYS A 129 5.18 13.11 -10.45
CA LYS A 129 6.40 12.48 -9.90
C LYS A 129 6.42 12.41 -8.39
N PHE A 130 5.93 13.45 -7.71
CA PHE A 130 5.95 13.56 -6.26
C PHE A 130 4.83 14.49 -5.75
N GLN A 131 4.55 14.40 -4.46
CA GLN A 131 3.51 15.23 -3.85
C GLN A 131 3.96 16.68 -3.71
N VAL A 132 3.33 17.56 -4.49
CA VAL A 132 3.55 19.01 -4.39
C VAL A 132 2.73 19.58 -3.22
N GLN A 133 3.40 20.24 -2.26
CA GLN A 133 2.75 20.84 -1.10
C GLN A 133 1.70 21.87 -1.55
N ARG A 134 0.55 21.97 -0.86
CA ARG A 134 -0.56 22.88 -1.24
C ARG A 134 -0.15 24.36 -1.33
N GLY A 135 0.83 24.79 -0.54
CA GLY A 135 1.37 26.16 -0.58
C GLY A 135 2.30 26.45 -1.76
N THR A 136 2.74 25.44 -2.51
CA THR A 136 3.58 25.62 -3.69
C THR A 136 2.68 26.02 -4.87
N PHE A 137 2.75 27.30 -5.27
CA PHE A 137 1.93 27.94 -6.30
C PHE A 137 0.41 27.94 -5.96
N PRO A 138 -0.01 28.82 -5.03
CA PRO A 138 -1.36 28.80 -4.47
C PRO A 138 -2.45 29.27 -5.45
N THR A 139 -2.14 30.09 -6.46
CA THR A 139 -3.17 30.63 -7.38
C THR A 139 -3.46 29.71 -8.56
N LEU A 140 -2.67 28.65 -8.75
CA LEU A 140 -2.86 27.70 -9.85
C LEU A 140 -3.89 26.63 -9.51
N VAL A 141 -4.87 26.48 -10.41
CA VAL A 141 -5.84 25.38 -10.37
C VAL A 141 -5.10 24.08 -10.62
N ARG A 142 -5.01 23.26 -9.58
CA ARG A 142 -4.44 21.92 -9.70
C ARG A 142 -5.46 21.04 -10.41
N GLN A 143 -5.06 20.35 -11.46
CA GLN A 143 -5.83 19.23 -11.98
C GLN A 143 -6.16 18.28 -10.82
N ALA A 144 -7.37 17.71 -10.82
CA ALA A 144 -7.89 16.93 -9.70
C ALA A 144 -6.80 15.99 -9.16
N PRO A 145 -6.50 16.05 -7.86
CA PRO A 145 -5.36 15.33 -7.33
C PRO A 145 -5.60 13.83 -7.55
N THR A 146 -4.77 13.21 -8.38
CA THR A 146 -4.71 11.74 -8.55
C THR A 146 -4.32 11.05 -7.25
N SER A 147 -3.87 11.82 -6.25
CA SER A 147 -3.45 11.35 -4.94
C SER A 147 -4.08 12.11 -3.78
N LEU A 148 -4.58 11.39 -2.77
CA LEU A 148 -5.04 11.95 -1.50
C LEU A 148 -3.91 11.96 -0.47
N THR A 149 -4.03 12.86 0.50
CA THR A 149 -3.23 12.74 1.73
C THR A 149 -3.71 11.56 2.57
N LEU A 150 -2.83 11.01 3.41
CA LEU A 150 -3.21 9.98 4.39
C LEU A 150 -4.39 10.38 5.27
N THR A 151 -4.52 11.67 5.62
CA THR A 151 -5.66 12.16 6.41
C THR A 151 -6.97 12.08 5.64
N GLU A 152 -7.00 12.52 4.39
CA GLU A 152 -8.19 12.49 3.55
C GLU A 152 -8.59 11.04 3.22
N ALA A 153 -7.63 10.22 2.80
CA ALA A 153 -7.86 8.81 2.52
C ALA A 153 -8.40 8.07 3.76
N SER A 154 -7.90 8.38 4.97
CA SER A 154 -8.38 7.74 6.20
C SER A 154 -9.83 8.09 6.53
N ARG A 155 -10.24 9.34 6.24
CA ARG A 155 -11.64 9.77 6.38
C ARG A 155 -12.54 9.08 5.37
N ASN A 156 -12.11 8.97 4.11
CA ASN A 156 -12.87 8.31 3.05
C ASN A 156 -13.13 6.82 3.35
N ILE A 157 -12.14 6.12 3.92
CA ILE A 157 -12.27 4.69 4.26
C ILE A 157 -12.95 4.49 5.63
N GLY A 158 -12.99 5.50 6.49
CA GLY A 158 -13.53 5.39 7.86
C GLY A 158 -12.61 4.63 8.82
N VAL A 159 -11.30 4.77 8.66
CA VAL A 159 -10.28 4.11 9.50
C VAL A 159 -9.34 5.11 10.15
N ARG A 160 -8.68 4.70 11.24
CA ARG A 160 -7.60 5.49 11.84
C ARG A 160 -6.44 5.64 10.84
N ARG A 161 -5.78 6.80 10.86
CA ARG A 161 -4.64 7.11 9.97
C ARG A 161 -3.51 6.11 10.10
N GLU A 162 -3.22 5.65 11.32
CA GLU A 162 -2.19 4.66 11.58
C GLU A 162 -2.56 3.31 10.95
N THR A 163 -3.83 2.92 11.01
CA THR A 163 -4.31 1.67 10.39
C THR A 163 -4.16 1.74 8.87
N LEU A 164 -4.59 2.84 8.25
CA LEU A 164 -4.44 3.02 6.81
C LEU A 164 -2.96 3.03 6.38
N ARG A 165 -2.08 3.65 7.17
CA ARG A 165 -0.65 3.63 6.87
C ARG A 165 -0.10 2.21 6.85
N ASP A 166 -0.42 1.41 7.86
CA ASP A 166 0.10 0.05 7.97
C ASP A 166 -0.47 -0.84 6.85
N LEU A 167 -1.73 -0.62 6.45
CA LEU A 167 -2.32 -1.24 5.26
C LEU A 167 -1.54 -0.91 3.98
N LEU A 168 -1.21 0.36 3.79
CA LEU A 168 -0.43 0.81 2.63
C LEU A 168 1.03 0.34 2.68
N GLU A 169 1.59 0.12 3.88
CA GLU A 169 2.91 -0.47 4.05
C GLU A 169 2.90 -1.95 3.66
N ILE A 170 1.90 -2.72 4.09
CA ILE A 170 1.71 -4.14 3.74
C ILE A 170 1.54 -4.29 2.22
N ASP A 171 0.75 -3.43 1.59
CA ASP A 171 0.55 -3.43 0.14
C ASP A 171 1.75 -2.81 -0.63
N GLY A 172 2.85 -2.44 0.05
CA GLY A 172 4.06 -1.88 -0.58
C GLY A 172 3.90 -0.49 -1.18
N LYS A 173 2.78 0.20 -0.92
CA LYS A 173 2.44 1.51 -1.47
C LYS A 173 3.13 2.66 -0.75
N VAL A 174 3.53 2.44 0.51
CA VAL A 174 4.20 3.45 1.34
C VAL A 174 5.43 2.84 1.99
N ARG A 175 6.51 3.62 2.09
CA ARG A 175 7.74 3.21 2.78
C ARG A 175 7.50 3.05 4.28
N LYS A 176 8.11 2.01 4.86
CA LYS A 176 8.11 1.72 6.30
C LYS A 176 8.58 2.93 7.13
N GLU A 177 9.70 3.53 6.73
CA GLU A 177 10.27 4.69 7.42
C GLU A 177 9.37 5.94 7.32
N LYS A 178 9.08 6.54 8.48
CA LYS A 178 8.39 7.84 8.55
C LYS A 178 9.39 8.95 8.28
N ARG A 179 9.16 9.75 7.25
CA ARG A 179 9.92 10.99 7.00
C ARG A 179 9.16 12.19 7.50
N ARG A 180 9.81 13.01 8.34
CA ARG A 180 9.22 14.26 8.85
C ARG A 180 8.99 15.24 7.70
N GLY A 181 7.81 15.87 7.66
CA GLY A 181 7.50 16.96 6.72
C GLY A 181 7.18 16.55 5.27
N SER A 182 7.21 15.26 4.93
CA SER A 182 6.80 14.77 3.61
C SER A 182 5.40 14.15 3.72
N PRO A 183 4.35 14.79 3.18
CA PRO A 183 3.05 14.16 3.13
C PRO A 183 3.12 12.87 2.28
N VAL A 184 2.32 11.88 2.66
CA VAL A 184 2.20 10.61 1.94
C VAL A 184 1.08 10.77 0.92
N ALA A 185 1.43 10.74 -0.35
CA ALA A 185 0.49 10.69 -1.46
C ALA A 185 0.02 9.25 -1.68
N ILE A 186 -1.29 9.08 -1.76
CA ILE A 186 -1.93 7.78 -1.97
C ILE A 186 -2.84 7.90 -3.19
N ALA A 187 -2.63 7.07 -4.19
CA ALA A 187 -3.46 7.08 -5.40
C ALA A 187 -4.95 6.85 -5.05
N ASN A 188 -5.85 7.56 -5.73
CA ASN A 188 -7.30 7.40 -5.51
C ASN A 188 -7.77 5.95 -5.72
N ASP A 189 -7.22 5.27 -6.72
CA ASP A 189 -7.56 3.87 -7.04
C ASP A 189 -7.17 2.92 -5.90
N ASP A 190 -6.02 3.17 -5.26
CA ASP A 190 -5.58 2.41 -4.09
C ASP A 190 -6.51 2.65 -2.90
N VAL A 191 -6.96 3.90 -2.69
CA VAL A 191 -7.94 4.23 -1.64
C VAL A 191 -9.28 3.53 -1.90
N ALA A 192 -9.78 3.57 -3.14
CA ALA A 192 -11.03 2.93 -3.51
C ALA A 192 -10.97 1.39 -3.39
N ARG A 193 -9.84 0.77 -3.76
CA ARG A 193 -9.62 -0.66 -3.55
C ARG A 193 -9.59 -1.02 -2.07
N ILE A 194 -8.78 -0.31 -1.27
CA ILE A 194 -8.69 -0.57 0.18
C ILE A 194 -10.05 -0.37 0.86
N ALA A 195 -10.83 0.63 0.45
CA ALA A 195 -12.19 0.84 0.95
C ALA A 195 -13.08 -0.38 0.71
N ARG A 196 -13.10 -0.91 -0.53
CA ARG A 196 -13.87 -2.12 -0.87
C ARG A 196 -13.41 -3.34 -0.06
N ASP A 197 -12.11 -3.56 0.01
CA ASP A 197 -11.53 -4.68 0.77
C ASP A 197 -11.90 -4.56 2.27
N TYR A 198 -11.85 -3.35 2.82
CA TYR A 198 -12.16 -3.07 4.22
C TYR A 198 -13.64 -3.28 4.57
N VAL A 199 -14.55 -2.93 3.67
CA VAL A 199 -15.99 -3.20 3.82
C VAL A 199 -16.25 -4.71 3.88
N SER A 200 -15.57 -5.49 3.03
CA SER A 200 -15.69 -6.96 3.04
C SER A 200 -14.90 -7.67 4.15
N ALA A 201 -14.09 -6.94 4.92
CA ALA A 201 -13.17 -7.55 5.88
C ALA A 201 -13.89 -8.07 7.12
N VAL A 202 -13.67 -9.33 7.44
CA VAL A 202 -14.28 -10.00 8.59
C VAL A 202 -13.43 -9.84 9.84
N SER A 203 -14.07 -9.76 11.00
CA SER A 203 -13.40 -9.81 12.30
C SER A 203 -13.09 -11.26 12.71
N LEU A 204 -12.20 -11.45 13.71
CA LEU A 204 -11.90 -12.78 14.26
C LEU A 204 -13.15 -13.53 14.75
N ARG A 205 -14.17 -12.81 15.24
CA ARG A 205 -15.45 -13.41 15.66
C ARG A 205 -16.27 -13.92 14.47
N GLN A 206 -16.24 -13.19 13.35
CA GLN A 206 -16.94 -13.55 12.11
C GLN A 206 -16.19 -14.61 11.30
N LEU A 207 -14.89 -14.80 11.57
CA LEU A 207 -14.08 -15.82 10.91
C LEU A 207 -14.54 -17.25 11.27
N ALA A 208 -14.96 -17.49 12.51
CA ALA A 208 -15.42 -18.81 12.96
C ALA A 208 -16.61 -19.37 12.14
N PRO A 209 -17.74 -18.65 11.99
CA PRO A 209 -18.83 -19.12 11.13
C PRO A 209 -18.44 -19.19 9.66
N LEU A 210 -17.57 -18.29 9.18
CA LEU A 210 -17.07 -18.31 7.80
C LEU A 210 -16.26 -19.59 7.50
N LEU A 211 -15.46 -20.05 8.46
CA LEU A 211 -14.70 -21.30 8.37
C LEU A 211 -15.53 -22.53 8.72
N GLY A 212 -16.70 -22.38 9.34
CA GLY A 212 -17.50 -23.50 9.82
C GLY A 212 -16.87 -24.26 10.99
N VAL A 213 -16.06 -23.59 11.81
CA VAL A 213 -15.41 -24.19 12.99
C VAL A 213 -15.69 -23.38 14.26
N GLY A 214 -15.44 -23.99 15.42
CA GLY A 214 -15.59 -23.32 16.71
C GLY A 214 -14.64 -22.13 16.88
N THR A 215 -15.02 -21.20 17.77
CA THR A 215 -14.21 -20.02 18.11
C THR A 215 -12.85 -20.38 18.72
N CYS A 216 -12.78 -21.50 19.47
CA CYS A 216 -11.53 -22.03 20.01
C CYS A 216 -10.57 -22.45 18.89
N SER A 217 -11.03 -23.28 17.96
CA SER A 217 -10.25 -23.72 16.80
C SER A 217 -9.79 -22.53 15.94
N THR A 218 -10.67 -21.57 15.71
CA THR A 218 -10.34 -20.33 14.97
C THR A 218 -9.21 -19.55 15.66
N ARG A 219 -9.26 -19.44 16.99
CA ARG A 219 -8.21 -18.77 17.77
C ARG A 219 -6.89 -19.52 17.73
N MET A 220 -6.91 -20.85 17.77
CA MET A 220 -5.71 -21.68 17.65
C MET A 220 -5.06 -21.49 16.28
N LEU A 221 -5.85 -21.50 15.20
CA LEU A 221 -5.37 -21.25 13.85
C LEU A 221 -4.75 -19.85 13.71
N HIS A 222 -5.44 -18.82 14.21
CA HIS A 222 -4.92 -17.46 14.24
C HIS A 222 -3.60 -17.35 15.03
N ASN A 223 -3.54 -17.88 16.25
CA ASN A 223 -2.35 -17.79 17.09
C ASN A 223 -1.14 -18.53 16.50
N ALA A 224 -1.39 -19.60 15.73
CA ALA A 224 -0.39 -20.32 14.97
C ALA A 224 -0.03 -19.64 13.63
N LYS A 225 -0.63 -18.50 13.30
CA LYS A 225 -0.50 -17.77 12.02
C LYS A 225 -0.85 -18.62 10.80
N GLU A 226 -1.79 -19.55 10.99
CA GLU A 226 -2.23 -20.44 9.92
C GLU A 226 -3.15 -19.75 8.92
N VAL A 227 -3.87 -18.72 9.37
CA VAL A 227 -4.85 -17.98 8.57
C VAL A 227 -4.21 -16.65 8.12
N PRO A 228 -4.36 -16.24 6.85
CA PRO A 228 -3.77 -14.98 6.38
C PRO A 228 -4.42 -13.78 7.07
N GLU A 229 -3.62 -13.07 7.85
CA GLU A 229 -4.01 -11.85 8.55
C GLU A 229 -3.77 -10.62 7.68
N TRP A 230 -4.75 -9.73 7.61
CA TRP A 230 -4.59 -8.47 6.88
C TRP A 230 -4.21 -7.30 7.78
N ILE A 231 -4.92 -7.14 8.90
CA ILE A 231 -4.61 -6.10 9.90
C ILE A 231 -4.24 -6.77 11.21
N LEU A 232 -2.98 -6.63 11.61
CA LEU A 232 -2.49 -7.04 12.92
C LEU A 232 -3.28 -6.32 14.02
N GLY A 233 -3.88 -7.10 14.91
CA GLY A 233 -4.45 -6.59 16.14
C GLY A 233 -3.37 -5.97 17.01
N GLY A 234 -3.73 -4.95 17.79
CA GLY A 234 -2.83 -4.46 18.84
C GLY A 234 -2.60 -5.54 19.89
N LYS A 235 -1.58 -5.37 20.76
CA LYS A 235 -1.44 -6.17 21.99
C LYS A 235 -2.79 -6.16 22.72
N PHE A 236 -3.39 -7.34 22.91
CA PHE A 236 -4.74 -7.55 23.47
C PHE A 236 -5.93 -6.92 22.71
N GLY A 237 -5.77 -6.52 21.45
CA GLY A 237 -6.85 -5.91 20.65
C GLY A 237 -7.23 -4.48 21.06
N GLU A 238 -6.52 -3.89 22.02
CA GLU A 238 -6.85 -2.56 22.58
C GLU A 238 -6.69 -1.43 21.55
N LYS A 239 -5.69 -1.53 20.67
CA LYS A 239 -5.43 -0.49 19.66
C LYS A 239 -6.17 -0.72 18.36
N ARG A 240 -6.38 -1.99 17.97
CA ARG A 240 -6.97 -2.41 16.69
C ARG A 240 -7.58 -3.80 16.81
N ARG A 241 -8.73 -3.99 16.16
CA ARG A 241 -9.35 -5.31 15.98
C ARG A 241 -8.68 -6.02 14.80
N TYR A 242 -8.46 -7.32 14.92
CA TYR A 242 -8.03 -8.15 13.80
C TYR A 242 -9.04 -8.07 12.66
N ARG A 243 -8.52 -7.91 11.43
CA ARG A 243 -9.31 -7.95 10.20
C ARG A 243 -8.67 -8.92 9.22
N PHE A 244 -9.52 -9.70 8.57
CA PHE A 244 -9.14 -10.67 7.55
C PHE A 244 -9.88 -10.29 6.26
N ARG A 245 -9.17 -10.22 5.13
CA ARG A 245 -9.83 -10.04 3.84
C ARG A 245 -10.58 -11.33 3.50
N GLN A 246 -11.86 -11.23 3.19
CA GLN A 246 -12.65 -12.42 2.86
C GLN A 246 -12.09 -13.16 1.64
N ALA A 247 -11.55 -12.43 0.66
CA ALA A 247 -10.88 -13.01 -0.50
C ALA A 247 -9.63 -13.83 -0.13
N ASP A 248 -8.79 -13.32 0.78
CA ASP A 248 -7.58 -14.03 1.22
C ASP A 248 -7.94 -15.30 2.01
N ILE A 249 -8.99 -15.24 2.83
CA ILE A 249 -9.53 -16.43 3.52
C ILE A 249 -10.05 -17.45 2.52
N ALA A 250 -10.86 -17.04 1.55
CA ALA A 250 -11.40 -17.94 0.53
C ALA A 250 -10.27 -18.63 -0.23
N LYS A 251 -9.29 -17.86 -0.71
CA LYS A 251 -8.10 -18.37 -1.38
C LYS A 251 -7.33 -19.37 -0.51
N TRP A 252 -7.09 -19.04 0.77
CA TRP A 252 -6.43 -19.94 1.70
C TRP A 252 -7.19 -21.26 1.89
N VAL A 253 -8.52 -21.22 1.98
CA VAL A 253 -9.34 -22.44 2.05
C VAL A 253 -9.27 -23.23 0.74
N ASP A 254 -9.33 -22.55 -0.40
CA ASP A 254 -9.25 -23.17 -1.73
C ASP A 254 -7.90 -23.85 -1.94
N ASP A 255 -6.79 -23.19 -1.59
CA ASP A 255 -5.43 -23.74 -1.68
C ASP A 255 -5.24 -24.96 -0.75
N LEU A 256 -5.90 -24.97 0.42
CA LEU A 256 -5.78 -26.03 1.41
C LEU A 256 -6.65 -27.26 1.09
N ILE A 257 -7.89 -27.02 0.65
CA ILE A 257 -8.90 -28.07 0.45
C ILE A 257 -8.90 -28.56 -1.00
N GLY A 258 -8.58 -27.69 -1.95
CA GLY A 258 -8.68 -27.94 -3.38
C GLY A 258 -10.13 -27.99 -3.88
N GLU A 259 -10.28 -28.52 -5.09
CA GLU A 259 -11.56 -28.85 -5.69
C GLU A 259 -11.91 -30.30 -5.35
N VAL A 260 -12.99 -30.47 -4.58
CA VAL A 260 -13.49 -31.77 -4.11
C VAL A 260 -14.98 -31.88 -4.38
N PRO A 261 -15.52 -33.08 -4.64
CA PRO A 261 -16.94 -33.24 -4.96
C PRO A 261 -17.82 -32.79 -3.79
N MET A 262 -18.95 -32.15 -4.12
CA MET A 262 -20.00 -31.88 -3.15
C MET A 262 -20.81 -33.16 -2.91
N ILE A 263 -21.01 -33.52 -1.65
CA ILE A 263 -21.69 -34.75 -1.24
C ILE A 263 -22.81 -34.37 -0.25
N GLU A 264 -23.95 -35.04 -0.35
CA GLU A 264 -25.13 -34.80 0.51
C GLU A 264 -24.96 -35.36 1.92
N SER A 265 -24.19 -36.44 2.08
CA SER A 265 -23.92 -37.08 3.36
C SER A 265 -22.46 -37.51 3.49
N ALA A 266 -21.93 -37.50 4.71
CA ALA A 266 -20.59 -38.01 4.97
C ALA A 266 -20.62 -39.56 4.87
N PRO A 267 -19.68 -40.18 4.13
CA PRO A 267 -19.58 -41.64 4.07
C PRO A 267 -19.18 -42.19 5.44
N ASN A 268 -19.42 -43.49 5.66
CA ASN A 268 -19.17 -44.15 6.96
C ASN A 268 -17.69 -44.06 7.41
N ASP A 269 -16.76 -43.98 6.47
CA ASP A 269 -15.32 -43.81 6.71
C ASP A 269 -14.87 -42.34 6.68
N GLY A 270 -15.80 -41.39 6.53
CA GLY A 270 -15.54 -39.95 6.48
C GLY A 270 -15.81 -39.25 7.80
N ILE A 271 -15.00 -38.23 8.10
CA ILE A 271 -15.22 -37.33 9.23
C ILE A 271 -15.09 -35.87 8.79
N LEU A 272 -15.98 -35.00 9.28
CA LEU A 272 -15.87 -33.57 9.00
C LEU A 272 -14.63 -32.97 9.66
N LEU A 273 -13.94 -32.08 8.93
CA LEU A 273 -12.78 -31.35 9.42
C LEU A 273 -13.11 -30.60 10.72
N ALA A 274 -14.29 -29.98 10.80
CA ALA A 274 -14.72 -29.26 12.00
C ALA A 274 -14.89 -30.15 13.24
N GLU A 275 -15.24 -31.43 13.06
CA GLU A 275 -15.48 -32.38 14.16
C GLU A 275 -14.23 -33.16 14.56
N THR A 276 -13.26 -33.26 13.66
CA THR A 276 -12.03 -34.05 13.81
C THR A 276 -11.26 -33.71 15.10
N PRO A 277 -11.07 -32.42 15.47
CA PRO A 277 -10.39 -32.09 16.72
C PRO A 277 -11.03 -32.65 17.98
N PHE A 278 -12.35 -32.80 18.00
CA PHE A 278 -13.08 -33.29 19.16
C PHE A 278 -13.21 -34.81 19.17
N ARG A 279 -13.58 -35.41 18.03
CA ARG A 279 -13.82 -36.86 17.92
C ARG A 279 -12.54 -37.69 17.94
N LYS A 280 -11.44 -37.15 17.41
CA LYS A 280 -10.14 -37.86 17.31
C LYS A 280 -9.04 -37.21 18.14
N ILE A 281 -9.35 -36.12 18.85
CA ILE A 281 -8.40 -35.39 19.71
C ILE A 281 -7.19 -34.94 18.89
N PHE A 282 -7.45 -34.41 17.69
CA PHE A 282 -6.44 -33.96 16.73
C PHE A 282 -6.39 -32.43 16.71
N PRO A 283 -5.33 -31.76 17.20
CA PRO A 283 -5.27 -30.31 17.23
C PRO A 283 -5.44 -29.71 15.83
N ILE A 284 -6.33 -28.72 15.71
CA ILE A 284 -6.70 -28.15 14.41
C ILE A 284 -5.51 -27.64 13.59
N VAL A 285 -4.49 -27.08 14.25
CA VAL A 285 -3.25 -26.60 13.60
C VAL A 285 -2.49 -27.76 12.97
N ALA A 286 -2.29 -28.84 13.73
CA ALA A 286 -1.63 -30.04 13.23
C ALA A 286 -2.45 -30.71 12.11
N LEU A 287 -3.78 -30.61 12.17
CA LEU A 287 -4.69 -31.15 11.15
C LEU A 287 -4.51 -30.40 9.83
N VAL A 288 -4.50 -29.05 9.87
CA VAL A 288 -4.22 -28.21 8.71
C VAL A 288 -2.86 -28.53 8.11
N GLN A 289 -1.83 -28.69 8.95
CA GLN A 289 -0.50 -29.05 8.48
C GLN A 289 -0.49 -30.44 7.81
N ALA A 290 -1.15 -31.44 8.39
CA ALA A 290 -1.23 -32.77 7.81
C ALA A 290 -1.97 -32.80 6.46
N ILE A 291 -2.97 -31.94 6.26
CA ILE A 291 -3.62 -31.75 4.96
C ILE A 291 -2.64 -31.13 3.95
N ARG A 292 -1.90 -30.07 4.32
CA ARG A 292 -0.88 -29.46 3.45
C ARG A 292 0.22 -30.46 3.06
N ASP A 293 0.64 -31.28 4.01
CA ASP A 293 1.64 -32.34 3.81
C ASP A 293 1.09 -33.53 2.99
N ARG A 294 -0.20 -33.50 2.59
CA ARG A 294 -0.91 -34.59 1.92
C ARG A 294 -0.93 -35.91 2.70
N ARG A 295 -0.76 -35.85 4.02
CA ARG A 295 -0.89 -37.01 4.92
C ARG A 295 -2.35 -37.34 5.22
N ILE A 296 -3.26 -36.39 5.01
CA ILE A 296 -4.70 -36.58 5.15
C ILE A 296 -5.39 -36.17 3.85
N THR A 297 -6.14 -37.10 3.27
CA THR A 297 -6.90 -36.85 2.05
C THR A 297 -8.26 -36.23 2.36
N VAL A 298 -8.58 -35.14 1.67
CA VAL A 298 -9.95 -34.60 1.63
C VAL A 298 -10.72 -35.32 0.52
N ILE A 299 -11.78 -36.02 0.87
CA ILE A 299 -12.54 -36.88 -0.07
C ILE A 299 -13.78 -36.19 -0.64
N GLY A 300 -14.23 -35.10 -0.04
CA GLY A 300 -15.42 -34.38 -0.47
C GLY A 300 -15.74 -33.19 0.42
N ARG A 301 -16.83 -32.49 0.09
CA ARG A 301 -17.38 -31.39 0.88
C ARG A 301 -18.85 -31.62 1.12
N LEU A 302 -19.29 -31.50 2.38
CA LEU A 302 -20.71 -31.60 2.72
C LEU A 302 -21.50 -30.40 2.20
N ASN A 303 -22.63 -30.66 1.52
CA ASN A 303 -23.52 -29.63 1.00
C ASN A 303 -24.07 -28.74 2.14
N GLY A 304 -24.26 -27.44 1.86
CA GLY A 304 -24.77 -26.45 2.82
C GLY A 304 -23.80 -26.07 3.96
N LYS A 305 -22.57 -26.60 3.99
CA LYS A 305 -21.54 -26.22 4.98
C LYS A 305 -20.44 -25.33 4.37
N PRO A 306 -19.78 -24.49 5.20
CA PRO A 306 -18.59 -23.75 4.77
C PRO A 306 -17.49 -24.70 4.28
N LYS A 307 -16.73 -24.29 3.25
CA LYS A 307 -15.76 -25.17 2.55
C LYS A 307 -14.74 -25.80 3.49
N PHE A 308 -14.19 -25.04 4.43
CA PHE A 308 -13.20 -25.54 5.39
C PHE A 308 -13.80 -26.54 6.40
N GLY A 309 -14.78 -26.13 7.20
CA GLY A 309 -15.36 -26.98 8.24
C GLY A 309 -16.20 -28.14 7.70
N GLY A 310 -16.77 -27.98 6.50
CA GLY A 310 -17.54 -28.99 5.76
C GLY A 310 -16.70 -29.95 4.94
N ALA A 311 -15.37 -29.78 4.88
CA ALA A 311 -14.47 -30.72 4.22
C ALA A 311 -14.53 -32.08 4.95
N ILE A 312 -14.63 -33.15 4.17
CA ILE A 312 -14.69 -34.52 4.67
C ILE A 312 -13.32 -35.15 4.52
N LEU A 313 -12.77 -35.65 5.62
CA LEU A 313 -11.47 -36.29 5.70
C LEU A 313 -11.66 -37.81 5.80
N ARG A 314 -10.76 -38.58 5.18
CA ARG A 314 -10.73 -40.04 5.36
C ARG A 314 -10.27 -40.39 6.77
N THR A 315 -11.08 -41.16 7.50
CA THR A 315 -10.83 -41.49 8.92
C THR A 315 -9.51 -42.26 9.12
N ALA A 316 -9.19 -43.19 8.21
CA ALA A 316 -7.95 -43.97 8.27
C ALA A 316 -6.70 -43.06 8.22
N ASP A 317 -6.69 -42.07 7.33
CA ASP A 317 -5.57 -41.13 7.18
C ASP A 317 -5.41 -40.25 8.43
N VAL A 318 -6.55 -39.81 9.01
CA VAL A 318 -6.57 -39.03 10.25
C VAL A 318 -5.94 -39.83 11.38
N GLU A 319 -6.30 -41.10 11.55
CA GLU A 319 -5.79 -41.99 12.60
C GLU A 319 -4.29 -42.31 12.45
N ALA A 320 -3.85 -42.51 11.21
CA ALA A 320 -2.44 -42.67 10.86
C ALA A 320 -1.63 -41.40 11.18
N SER A 321 -2.23 -40.22 10.96
CA SER A 321 -1.56 -38.92 11.09
C SER A 321 -1.58 -38.31 12.49
N VAL A 322 -2.30 -38.88 13.47
CA VAL A 322 -2.34 -38.33 14.84
C VAL A 322 -0.93 -38.30 15.44
N PRO A 323 -0.43 -37.14 15.91
CA PRO A 323 0.91 -37.03 16.49
C PRO A 323 1.14 -38.02 17.65
N ALA A 324 2.31 -38.67 17.67
CA ALA A 324 2.67 -39.69 18.66
C ALA A 324 2.59 -39.16 20.10
N GLU A 325 2.95 -37.89 20.31
CA GLU A 325 2.88 -37.23 21.62
C GLU A 325 1.45 -37.17 22.17
N ILE A 326 0.46 -37.01 21.28
CA ILE A 326 -0.95 -36.95 21.63
C ILE A 326 -1.47 -38.36 21.92
N LYS A 327 -1.07 -39.35 21.12
CA LYS A 327 -1.35 -40.77 21.42
C LYS A 327 -0.80 -41.14 22.81
N LYS A 328 0.40 -40.67 23.17
CA LYS A 328 1.01 -40.89 24.49
C LYS A 328 0.23 -40.21 25.62
N LYS A 329 -0.17 -38.94 25.46
CA LYS A 329 -1.00 -38.21 26.45
C LYS A 329 -2.37 -38.87 26.67
N LEU A 330 -3.00 -39.37 25.60
CA LEU A 330 -4.26 -40.10 25.69
C LEU A 330 -4.10 -41.46 26.36
N GLY A 331 -3.01 -42.17 26.05
CA GLY A 331 -2.65 -43.42 26.72
C GLY A 331 -2.42 -43.22 28.22
N SER A 332 -1.73 -42.14 28.62
CA SER A 332 -1.50 -41.81 30.03
C SER A 332 -2.77 -41.34 30.76
N GLN A 333 -3.69 -40.63 30.11
CA GLN A 333 -4.97 -40.24 30.72
C GLN A 333 -5.91 -41.43 30.90
N ARG A 334 -5.85 -42.43 30.02
CA ARG A 334 -6.60 -43.69 30.18
C ARG A 334 -6.00 -44.64 31.21
N ARG A 335 -4.68 -44.58 31.45
CA ARG A 335 -3.96 -45.45 32.40
C ARG A 335 -3.64 -44.81 33.75
N GLY A 336 -3.80 -43.49 33.88
CA GLY A 336 -3.70 -42.83 35.16
C GLY A 336 -4.80 -43.37 36.07
N LEU A 337 -4.42 -43.99 37.18
CA LEU A 337 -5.31 -44.28 38.31
C LEU A 337 -6.27 -43.11 38.43
N ARG A 338 -7.59 -43.36 38.33
CA ARG A 338 -8.58 -42.42 38.86
C ARG A 338 -8.13 -42.20 40.31
N GLY A 339 -7.41 -41.10 40.57
CA GLY A 339 -7.01 -40.75 41.91
C GLY A 339 -8.27 -40.82 42.76
N PRO A 340 -8.20 -41.39 43.98
CA PRO A 340 -9.39 -41.58 44.79
C PRO A 340 -10.16 -40.27 44.79
N TYR A 341 -11.46 -40.33 44.47
CA TYR A 341 -12.36 -39.21 44.66
C TYR A 341 -12.33 -38.88 46.16
N GLY A 342 -11.35 -38.06 46.56
CA GLY A 342 -11.26 -37.53 47.89
C GLY A 342 -12.50 -36.67 48.08
N PRO A 343 -13.30 -36.90 49.14
CA PRO A 343 -14.50 -36.12 49.37
C PRO A 343 -14.12 -34.64 49.38
N GLN A 344 -14.73 -33.86 48.49
CA GLN A 344 -14.58 -32.41 48.48
C GLN A 344 -14.92 -31.92 49.88
N LYS A 345 -13.91 -31.43 50.62
CA LYS A 345 -14.13 -30.70 51.86
C LYS A 345 -15.03 -29.51 51.52
N LYS A 346 -16.30 -29.58 51.92
CA LYS A 346 -17.26 -28.46 51.84
C LYS A 346 -16.60 -27.26 52.50
N ASN A 347 -16.28 -26.25 51.69
CA ASN A 347 -15.68 -25.02 52.18
C ASN A 347 -16.80 -24.17 52.80
N PRO A 348 -16.90 -24.00 54.14
CA PRO A 348 -18.09 -23.43 54.78
C PRO A 348 -18.16 -21.89 54.69
N ARG A 349 -17.25 -21.22 53.98
CA ARG A 349 -17.09 -19.76 54.01
C ARG A 349 -17.77 -19.02 52.84
N ARG A 350 -19.05 -19.30 52.60
CA ARG A 350 -19.93 -18.37 51.89
C ARG A 350 -21.27 -18.27 52.60
N ARG A 351 -21.26 -17.55 53.72
CA ARG A 351 -22.44 -16.87 54.26
C ARG A 351 -22.14 -15.37 54.30
N ALA A 352 -23.11 -14.63 53.79
CA ALA A 352 -23.42 -13.22 54.02
C ALA A 352 -22.36 -12.15 53.71
N VAL A 353 -22.60 -11.41 52.62
CA VAL A 353 -22.57 -9.95 52.68
C VAL A 353 -23.95 -9.49 52.21
N VAL A 354 -24.62 -8.76 53.11
CA VAL A 354 -25.93 -8.11 52.96
C VAL A 354 -25.80 -6.90 52.05
#